data_AF-A0A8J6JKX2-F1
#
_entry.id   AF-A0A8J6JKX2-F1
#
_cell.length_a   1.000
_cell.length_b   1.000
_cell.length_c   1.000
_cell.angle_alpha   90.00
_cell.angle_beta   90.00
_cell.angle_gamma   90.00
#
_symmetry.space_group_name_H-M   'P 1'
#
loop_
_entity.id
_entity.type
_entity.pdbx_description
1 polymer ?
#
loop_
_entity_poly.entity_id
_entity_poly.type
_entity_poly.pdbx_seq_one_letter_code
_entity_poly.pdbx_strand_id
1 'polypeptide(L)'
;MSDSTEQNKSNQEKFQAEIKRMVEEAKGKTPEELKMTYKGINYPSPLCSVPTFEAMERFEAREDDVLIITYPKCGTNWSIKILHEMLFELHGKEPTLDQAMLEFGKPDKYENLNQQPSPRVLASHLNYENVPKTFFEKKTKILIIMRNPKDAAVSYYHFMNNNPVLPTYSSWDLFFKDFISGDGKSLYLKLFPENECRGSGRPLFSMEPPAAAAAPL
;
A
#
# COMPACT_ATOMS: atom_id res chain seq x y z
N MET A 1 6.43 26.26 -16.48
CA MET A 1 7.65 25.48 -16.15
C MET A 1 8.25 25.80 -14.78
N SER A 2 7.98 26.97 -14.18
CA SER A 2 8.42 27.29 -12.80
C SER A 2 7.57 26.63 -11.69
N ASP A 3 6.28 26.43 -11.96
CA ASP A 3 5.26 26.03 -10.95
C ASP A 3 5.43 24.57 -10.43
N SER A 4 5.77 23.63 -11.30
CA SER A 4 5.96 22.21 -10.92
C SER A 4 7.23 21.98 -10.07
N THR A 5 8.23 22.84 -10.22
CA THR A 5 9.50 22.72 -9.47
C THR A 5 9.35 23.26 -8.04
N GLU A 6 8.59 24.33 -7.86
CA GLU A 6 8.25 24.88 -6.54
C GLU A 6 7.29 23.96 -5.77
N GLN A 7 6.28 23.39 -6.43
CA GLN A 7 5.39 22.40 -5.81
C GLN A 7 6.14 21.14 -5.36
N ASN A 8 7.06 20.62 -6.18
CA ASN A 8 7.88 19.46 -5.82
C ASN A 8 8.78 19.74 -4.62
N LYS A 9 9.37 20.95 -4.55
CA LYS A 9 10.18 21.37 -3.42
C LYS A 9 9.35 21.49 -2.13
N SER A 10 8.16 22.10 -2.22
CA SER A 10 7.23 22.21 -1.09
C SER A 10 6.78 20.83 -0.57
N ASN A 11 6.46 19.90 -1.47
CA ASN A 11 6.06 18.54 -1.10
C ASN A 11 7.22 17.78 -0.44
N GLN A 12 8.44 17.93 -0.94
CA GLN A 12 9.63 17.32 -0.35
C GLN A 12 9.89 17.87 1.07
N GLU A 13 9.74 19.18 1.28
CA GLU A 13 9.90 19.80 2.60
C GLU A 13 8.85 19.30 3.59
N LYS A 14 7.57 19.21 3.17
CA LYS A 14 6.49 18.63 3.99
C LYS A 14 6.78 17.17 4.35
N PHE A 15 7.20 16.36 3.40
CA PHE A 15 7.55 14.96 3.63
C PHE A 15 8.70 14.81 4.63
N GLN A 16 9.74 15.63 4.49
CA GLN A 16 10.88 15.63 5.43
C GLN A 16 10.48 16.07 6.83
N ALA A 17 9.60 17.07 6.95
CA ALA A 17 9.05 17.49 8.24
C ALA A 17 8.22 16.38 8.90
N GLU A 18 7.40 15.69 8.11
CA GLU A 18 6.58 14.57 8.58
C GLU A 18 7.45 13.40 9.05
N ILE A 19 8.50 13.03 8.27
CA ILE A 19 9.49 12.02 8.70
C ILE A 19 10.14 12.43 10.01
N LYS A 20 10.66 13.65 10.12
CA LYS A 20 11.32 14.12 11.35
C LYS A 20 10.39 14.03 12.56
N ARG A 21 9.11 14.38 12.39
CA ARG A 21 8.10 14.24 13.44
C ARG A 21 7.93 12.78 13.84
N MET A 22 7.73 11.88 12.87
CA MET A 22 7.57 10.45 13.13
C MET A 22 8.79 9.84 13.81
N VAL A 23 10.00 10.26 13.42
CA VAL A 23 11.25 9.83 14.07
C VAL A 23 11.32 10.28 15.52
N GLU A 24 10.97 11.54 15.81
CA GLU A 24 10.96 12.03 17.19
C GLU A 24 9.85 11.38 18.03
N GLU A 25 8.68 11.12 17.45
CA GLU A 25 7.60 10.37 18.09
C GLU A 25 7.98 8.90 18.34
N ALA A 26 8.83 8.30 17.50
CA ALA A 26 9.30 6.93 17.65
C ALA A 26 10.47 6.80 18.63
N LYS A 27 11.17 7.90 18.90
CA LYS A 27 12.37 7.91 19.73
C LYS A 27 12.07 7.52 21.17
N GLY A 28 12.81 6.54 21.68
CA GLY A 28 12.66 6.05 23.05
C GLY A 28 11.47 5.13 23.27
N LYS A 29 10.67 4.82 22.23
CA LYS A 29 9.60 3.82 22.30
C LYS A 29 10.15 2.40 22.21
N THR A 30 9.48 1.50 22.90
CA THR A 30 9.68 0.05 22.81
C THR A 30 9.17 -0.49 21.47
N PRO A 31 9.67 -1.67 21.02
CA PRO A 31 9.16 -2.34 19.82
C PRO A 31 7.63 -2.55 19.81
N GLU A 32 7.02 -2.76 20.98
CA GLU A 32 5.59 -2.94 21.16
C GLU A 32 4.81 -1.63 20.97
N GLU A 33 5.35 -0.51 21.47
CA GLU A 33 4.74 0.83 21.31
C GLU A 33 4.83 1.35 19.88
N LEU A 34 5.77 0.84 19.09
CA LEU A 34 5.89 1.11 17.65
C LEU A 34 4.88 0.32 16.80
N LYS A 35 4.10 -0.56 17.42
CA LYS A 35 3.04 -1.33 16.76
C LYS A 35 1.67 -0.86 17.25
N MET A 36 0.69 -0.96 16.37
CA MET A 36 -0.73 -0.90 16.71
C MET A 36 -1.44 -2.07 16.04
N THR A 37 -2.51 -2.57 16.63
CA THR A 37 -3.31 -3.64 16.03
C THR A 37 -4.61 -3.06 15.48
N TYR A 38 -4.92 -3.36 14.23
CA TYR A 38 -6.20 -3.03 13.61
C TYR A 38 -6.73 -4.25 12.88
N LYS A 39 -7.97 -4.67 13.21
CA LYS A 39 -8.61 -5.90 12.69
C LYS A 39 -7.69 -7.14 12.74
N GLY A 40 -6.98 -7.31 13.86
CA GLY A 40 -6.10 -8.46 14.08
C GLY A 40 -4.75 -8.41 13.34
N ILE A 41 -4.43 -7.32 12.65
CA ILE A 41 -3.16 -7.12 11.93
C ILE A 41 -2.35 -6.03 12.59
N ASN A 42 -1.04 -6.24 12.70
CA ASN A 42 -0.14 -5.23 13.24
C ASN A 42 0.33 -4.24 12.16
N TYR A 43 0.27 -2.97 12.52
CA TYR A 43 0.66 -1.80 11.74
C TYR A 43 1.64 -0.93 12.53
N PRO A 44 2.53 -0.19 11.86
CA PRO A 44 3.44 0.75 12.49
C PRO A 44 2.66 1.95 13.04
N SER A 45 2.64 2.10 14.37
CA SER A 45 1.88 3.15 15.06
C SER A 45 2.29 4.59 14.68
N PRO A 46 3.55 4.91 14.30
CA PRO A 46 3.88 6.26 13.84
C PRO A 46 3.29 6.62 12.48
N LEU A 47 2.93 5.62 11.67
CA LEU A 47 2.41 5.80 10.32
C LEU A 47 0.89 5.59 10.23
N CYS A 48 0.32 4.79 11.12
CA CYS A 48 -1.07 4.37 11.07
C CYS A 48 -1.80 4.81 12.33
N SER A 49 -3.10 5.10 12.22
CA SER A 49 -3.93 5.42 13.37
C SER A 49 -5.35 4.89 13.16
N VAL A 50 -6.07 4.58 14.24
CA VAL A 50 -7.49 4.16 14.17
C VAL A 50 -8.33 5.20 13.41
N PRO A 51 -8.24 6.52 13.67
CA PRO A 51 -8.95 7.52 12.87
C PRO A 51 -8.63 7.47 11.37
N THR A 52 -7.38 7.19 10.99
CA THR A 52 -6.99 7.04 9.58
C THR A 52 -7.67 5.84 8.95
N PHE A 53 -7.76 4.71 9.65
CA PHE A 53 -8.49 3.54 9.18
C PHE A 53 -10.00 3.78 9.09
N GLU A 54 -10.61 4.45 10.05
CA GLU A 54 -12.03 4.80 9.96
C GLU A 54 -12.33 5.74 8.79
N ALA A 55 -11.47 6.72 8.54
CA ALA A 55 -11.59 7.59 7.38
C ALA A 55 -11.37 6.83 6.07
N MET A 56 -10.48 5.84 6.06
CA MET A 56 -10.26 4.91 4.94
C MET A 56 -11.51 4.13 4.58
N GLU A 57 -12.22 3.61 5.58
CA GLU A 57 -13.43 2.83 5.37
C GLU A 57 -14.57 3.66 4.78
N ARG A 58 -14.58 4.97 5.05
CA ARG A 58 -15.53 5.94 4.49
C ARG A 58 -15.10 6.48 3.12
N PHE A 59 -13.90 6.15 2.65
CA PHE A 59 -13.37 6.63 1.38
C PHE A 59 -14.07 5.95 0.19
N GLU A 60 -14.54 6.76 -0.76
CA GLU A 60 -15.22 6.29 -1.95
C GLU A 60 -14.25 6.16 -3.13
N ALA A 61 -14.12 4.93 -3.63
CA ALA A 61 -13.45 4.64 -4.89
C ALA A 61 -14.25 5.18 -6.09
N ARG A 62 -13.53 5.49 -7.17
CA ARG A 62 -14.10 5.86 -8.48
C ARG A 62 -13.90 4.70 -9.47
N GLU A 63 -14.72 4.67 -10.51
CA GLU A 63 -14.64 3.64 -11.55
C GLU A 63 -13.31 3.68 -12.33
N ASP A 64 -12.71 4.87 -12.45
CA ASP A 64 -11.46 5.10 -13.16
C ASP A 64 -10.21 5.16 -12.27
N ASP A 65 -10.36 4.90 -10.96
CA ASP A 65 -9.20 4.75 -10.08
C ASP A 65 -8.36 3.51 -10.44
N VAL A 66 -7.10 3.53 -10.02
CA VAL A 66 -6.20 2.38 -10.05
C VAL A 66 -5.66 2.14 -8.65
N LEU A 67 -5.99 0.99 -8.07
CA LEU A 67 -5.51 0.57 -6.75
C LEU A 67 -4.35 -0.43 -6.89
N ILE A 68 -3.19 -0.08 -6.38
CA ILE A 68 -2.01 -0.96 -6.31
C ILE A 68 -2.02 -1.67 -4.96
N ILE A 69 -2.06 -3.00 -4.96
CA ILE A 69 -1.94 -3.80 -3.75
C ILE A 69 -0.61 -4.55 -3.79
N THR A 70 0.22 -4.34 -2.77
CA THR A 70 1.52 -5.00 -2.66
C THR A 70 1.75 -5.46 -1.23
N TYR A 71 2.49 -6.55 -1.02
CA TYR A 71 3.12 -6.76 0.28
C TYR A 71 4.28 -5.76 0.44
N PRO A 72 4.58 -5.26 1.66
CA PRO A 72 5.72 -4.38 1.88
C PRO A 72 6.99 -4.94 1.24
N LYS A 73 7.76 -4.07 0.58
CA LYS A 73 9.03 -4.41 -0.10
C LYS A 73 8.91 -5.25 -1.38
N CYS A 74 7.70 -5.39 -1.92
CA CYS A 74 7.45 -6.01 -3.23
C CYS A 74 7.45 -5.02 -4.41
N GLY A 75 8.04 -3.81 -4.25
CA GLY A 75 8.26 -2.87 -5.37
C GLY A 75 7.25 -1.74 -5.49
N THR A 76 6.46 -1.45 -4.45
CA THR A 76 5.41 -0.42 -4.43
C THR A 76 5.83 0.92 -5.02
N ASN A 77 6.99 1.46 -4.60
CA ASN A 77 7.50 2.73 -5.10
C ASN A 77 7.76 2.73 -6.61
N TRP A 78 8.30 1.64 -7.14
CA TRP A 78 8.56 1.50 -8.59
C TRP A 78 7.25 1.46 -9.35
N SER A 79 6.27 0.70 -8.86
CA SER A 79 4.97 0.53 -9.51
C SER A 79 4.14 1.80 -9.52
N ILE A 80 4.13 2.54 -8.39
CA ILE A 80 3.54 3.88 -8.30
C ILE A 80 4.17 4.79 -9.36
N LYS A 81 5.51 4.84 -9.43
CA LYS A 81 6.23 5.70 -10.37
C LYS A 81 5.90 5.37 -11.83
N ILE A 82 5.95 4.08 -12.21
CA ILE A 82 5.65 3.65 -13.58
C ILE A 82 4.22 4.01 -13.96
N LEU A 83 3.22 3.75 -13.09
CA LEU A 83 1.83 4.08 -13.39
C LEU A 83 1.60 5.59 -13.52
N HIS A 84 2.26 6.38 -12.67
CA HIS A 84 2.22 7.82 -12.77
C HIS A 84 2.85 8.35 -14.07
N GLU A 85 4.00 7.83 -14.49
CA GLU A 85 4.62 8.17 -15.78
C GLU A 85 3.71 7.80 -16.95
N MET A 86 3.09 6.61 -16.93
CA MET A 86 2.13 6.21 -17.96
C MET A 86 0.90 7.14 -18.03
N LEU A 87 0.34 7.54 -16.88
CA LEU A 87 -0.80 8.45 -16.84
C LEU A 87 -0.43 9.86 -17.27
N PHE A 88 0.78 10.32 -16.96
CA PHE A 88 1.30 11.59 -17.44
C PHE A 88 1.36 11.61 -18.97
N GLU A 89 1.93 10.57 -19.59
CA GLU A 89 2.02 10.46 -21.05
C GLU A 89 0.64 10.39 -21.72
N LEU A 90 -0.35 9.73 -21.10
CA LEU A 90 -1.69 9.57 -21.67
C LEU A 90 -2.59 10.79 -21.48
N HIS A 91 -2.46 11.51 -20.36
CA HIS A 91 -3.40 12.56 -19.96
C HIS A 91 -2.77 13.94 -19.78
N GLY A 92 -1.44 14.07 -19.89
CA GLY A 92 -0.70 15.31 -19.66
C GLY A 92 -0.80 15.84 -18.24
N LYS A 93 -1.16 14.98 -17.27
CA LYS A 93 -1.35 15.36 -15.86
C LYS A 93 -0.17 14.93 -15.02
N GLU A 94 0.50 15.90 -14.42
CA GLU A 94 1.62 15.65 -13.50
C GLU A 94 1.16 14.73 -12.36
N PRO A 95 1.96 13.70 -12.03
CA PRO A 95 1.71 12.84 -10.87
C PRO A 95 1.60 13.67 -9.60
N THR A 96 0.52 13.53 -8.83
CA THR A 96 0.56 13.99 -7.45
C THR A 96 1.51 13.08 -6.66
N LEU A 97 2.64 13.65 -6.24
CA LEU A 97 3.72 12.94 -5.55
C LEU A 97 3.36 12.45 -4.14
N ASP A 98 2.20 12.87 -3.61
CA ASP A 98 1.74 12.42 -2.30
C ASP A 98 1.34 10.95 -2.41
N GLN A 99 2.23 10.08 -1.92
CA GLN A 99 2.06 8.64 -1.84
C GLN A 99 0.73 8.32 -1.16
N ALA A 100 -0.29 8.03 -1.97
CA ALA A 100 -1.65 7.71 -1.52
C ALA A 100 -1.74 6.27 -0.98
N MET A 101 -0.86 5.93 -0.04
CA MET A 101 -0.98 4.73 0.77
C MET A 101 -2.23 4.88 1.63
N LEU A 102 -3.25 4.06 1.37
CA LEU A 102 -4.57 4.18 2.02
C LEU A 102 -4.45 4.07 3.54
N GLU A 103 -3.60 3.23 4.08
CA GLU A 103 -3.51 3.07 5.53
C GLU A 103 -2.56 4.07 6.25
N PHE A 104 -1.78 4.89 5.53
CA PHE A 104 -0.71 5.73 6.14
C PHE A 104 -1.05 7.21 6.29
N GLY A 105 -0.49 7.86 7.30
CA GLY A 105 -0.65 9.30 7.53
C GLY A 105 -1.94 9.66 8.25
N LYS A 106 -2.32 10.93 8.17
CA LYS A 106 -3.46 11.50 8.90
C LYS A 106 -4.77 11.34 8.13
N PRO A 107 -5.92 11.30 8.83
CA PRO A 107 -7.23 11.20 8.17
C PRO A 107 -7.51 12.37 7.19
N ASP A 108 -7.00 13.57 7.45
CA ASP A 108 -7.24 14.75 6.60
C ASP A 108 -6.76 14.56 5.14
N LYS A 109 -5.85 13.61 4.87
CA LYS A 109 -5.39 13.31 3.52
C LYS A 109 -6.54 12.91 2.58
N TYR A 110 -7.62 12.32 3.10
CA TYR A 110 -8.75 11.88 2.27
C TYR A 110 -9.51 13.06 1.67
N GLU A 111 -9.51 14.22 2.31
CA GLU A 111 -10.05 15.45 1.73
C GLU A 111 -9.24 15.86 0.49
N ASN A 112 -7.91 15.80 0.59
CA ASN A 112 -7.03 16.05 -0.55
C ASN A 112 -7.24 15.02 -1.66
N LEU A 113 -7.29 13.71 -1.34
CA LEU A 113 -7.54 12.63 -2.31
C LEU A 113 -8.89 12.76 -3.02
N ASN A 114 -9.90 13.34 -2.36
CA ASN A 114 -11.21 13.61 -2.95
C ASN A 114 -11.17 14.81 -3.91
N GLN A 115 -10.29 15.78 -3.68
CA GLN A 115 -10.09 16.93 -4.58
C GLN A 115 -9.21 16.58 -5.78
N GLN A 116 -8.45 15.48 -5.73
CA GLN A 116 -7.61 15.06 -6.86
C GLN A 116 -8.44 14.75 -8.10
N PRO A 117 -7.99 15.17 -9.30
CA PRO A 117 -8.64 14.83 -10.54
C PRO A 117 -8.51 13.33 -10.83
N SER A 118 -9.47 12.76 -11.54
CA SER A 118 -9.35 11.41 -12.04
C SER A 118 -8.46 11.31 -13.30
N PRO A 119 -7.88 10.13 -13.58
CA PRO A 119 -7.86 8.91 -12.73
C PRO A 119 -6.86 9.03 -11.57
N ARG A 120 -7.19 8.49 -10.38
CA ARG A 120 -6.28 8.49 -9.21
C ARG A 120 -5.48 7.19 -9.14
N VAL A 121 -4.19 7.29 -8.80
CA VAL A 121 -3.35 6.13 -8.45
C VAL A 121 -3.27 6.04 -6.94
N LEU A 122 -3.78 4.95 -6.40
CA LEU A 122 -3.85 4.67 -4.96
C LEU A 122 -3.02 3.42 -4.66
N ALA A 123 -2.48 3.31 -3.46
CA ALA A 123 -1.67 2.16 -3.07
C ALA A 123 -2.07 1.63 -1.70
N SER A 124 -1.84 0.35 -1.46
CA SER A 124 -2.13 -0.28 -0.18
C SER A 124 -1.33 -1.55 0.07
N HIS A 125 -1.06 -1.83 1.34
CA HIS A 125 -0.58 -3.10 1.89
C HIS A 125 -1.67 -3.83 2.70
N LEU A 126 -2.92 -3.38 2.61
CA LEU A 126 -4.03 -4.04 3.27
C LEU A 126 -4.25 -5.45 2.71
N ASN A 127 -4.68 -6.33 3.61
CA ASN A 127 -5.22 -7.62 3.23
C ASN A 127 -6.55 -7.42 2.50
N TYR A 128 -6.91 -8.38 1.64
CA TYR A 128 -8.15 -8.35 0.87
C TYR A 128 -9.39 -7.97 1.70
N GLU A 129 -9.52 -8.55 2.89
CA GLU A 129 -10.66 -8.32 3.81
C GLU A 129 -10.76 -6.89 4.35
N ASN A 130 -9.66 -6.14 4.34
CA ASN A 130 -9.57 -4.77 4.88
C ASN A 130 -9.60 -3.69 3.79
N VAL A 131 -9.57 -4.07 2.51
CA VAL A 131 -9.72 -3.12 1.40
C VAL A 131 -11.15 -2.55 1.43
N PRO A 132 -11.35 -1.22 1.29
CA PRO A 132 -12.69 -0.64 1.27
C PRO A 132 -13.56 -1.28 0.17
N LYS A 133 -14.79 -1.68 0.54
CA LYS A 133 -15.69 -2.43 -0.36
C LYS A 133 -16.05 -1.67 -1.65
N THR A 134 -16.02 -0.34 -1.58
CA THR A 134 -16.29 0.57 -2.69
C THR A 134 -15.40 0.28 -3.91
N PHE A 135 -14.14 -0.15 -3.72
CA PHE A 135 -13.25 -0.55 -4.81
C PHE A 135 -13.79 -1.74 -5.62
N PHE A 136 -14.40 -2.72 -4.95
CA PHE A 136 -14.98 -3.90 -5.60
C PHE A 136 -16.34 -3.56 -6.23
N GLU A 137 -17.17 -2.78 -5.53
CA GLU A 137 -18.50 -2.35 -6.00
C GLU A 137 -18.40 -1.49 -7.28
N LYS A 138 -17.43 -0.58 -7.33
CA LYS A 138 -17.15 0.28 -8.49
C LYS A 138 -16.34 -0.40 -9.59
N LYS A 139 -15.94 -1.67 -9.38
CA LYS A 139 -15.10 -2.44 -10.31
C LYS A 139 -13.82 -1.70 -10.70
N THR A 140 -13.23 -1.01 -9.73
CA THR A 140 -11.97 -0.27 -9.89
C THR A 140 -10.86 -1.22 -10.34
N LYS A 141 -9.90 -0.73 -11.13
CA LYS A 141 -8.76 -1.53 -11.57
C LYS A 141 -7.84 -1.80 -10.38
N ILE A 142 -7.56 -3.08 -10.10
CA ILE A 142 -6.67 -3.49 -9.00
C ILE A 142 -5.42 -4.16 -9.59
N LEU A 143 -4.25 -3.59 -9.32
CA LEU A 143 -2.95 -4.14 -9.68
C LEU A 143 -2.30 -4.79 -8.46
N ILE A 144 -2.26 -6.12 -8.43
CA ILE A 144 -1.61 -6.88 -7.35
C ILE A 144 -0.16 -7.19 -7.76
N ILE A 145 0.79 -6.86 -6.89
CA ILE A 145 2.22 -7.08 -7.16
C ILE A 145 2.81 -7.97 -6.09
N MET A 146 3.36 -9.09 -6.55
CA MET A 146 4.00 -10.09 -5.73
C MET A 146 5.48 -10.18 -6.09
N ARG A 147 6.31 -10.41 -5.08
CA ARG A 147 7.74 -10.68 -5.22
C ARG A 147 8.03 -12.03 -4.60
N ASN A 148 9.12 -12.68 -5.04
CA ASN A 148 9.65 -13.84 -4.35
C ASN A 148 9.76 -13.54 -2.84
N PRO A 149 9.08 -14.33 -1.97
CA PRO A 149 9.00 -14.03 -0.55
C PRO A 149 10.37 -14.06 0.14
N LYS A 150 11.35 -14.82 -0.39
CA LYS A 150 12.72 -14.84 0.13
C LYS A 150 13.40 -13.46 -0.05
N ASP A 151 13.24 -12.87 -1.22
CA ASP A 151 13.82 -11.55 -1.53
C ASP A 151 13.07 -10.44 -0.77
N ALA A 152 11.76 -10.57 -0.64
CA ALA A 152 10.93 -9.65 0.14
C ALA A 152 11.35 -9.67 1.62
N ALA A 153 11.56 -10.86 2.21
CA ALA A 153 12.01 -11.02 3.59
C ALA A 153 13.36 -10.33 3.84
N VAL A 154 14.36 -10.57 2.99
CA VAL A 154 15.69 -9.94 3.12
C VAL A 154 15.57 -8.42 3.01
N SER A 155 14.83 -7.92 2.02
CA SER A 155 14.60 -6.49 1.87
C SER A 155 13.87 -5.87 3.06
N TYR A 156 12.96 -6.62 3.67
CA TYR A 156 12.17 -6.13 4.79
C TYR A 156 12.98 -6.08 6.08
N TYR A 157 13.76 -7.11 6.39
CA TYR A 157 14.68 -7.09 7.53
C TYR A 157 15.60 -5.86 7.54
N HIS A 158 16.28 -5.60 6.42
CA HIS A 158 17.15 -4.43 6.31
C HIS A 158 16.37 -3.11 6.37
N PHE A 159 15.16 -3.07 5.80
CA PHE A 159 14.32 -1.88 5.89
C PHE A 159 13.85 -1.58 7.31
N MET A 160 13.43 -2.59 8.07
CA MET A 160 13.02 -2.42 9.47
C MET A 160 14.19 -1.94 10.33
N ASN A 161 15.36 -2.55 10.19
CA ASN A 161 16.53 -2.20 11.00
C ASN A 161 17.14 -0.83 10.67
N ASN A 162 16.89 -0.30 9.47
CA ASN A 162 17.34 1.02 9.05
C ASN A 162 16.25 2.10 9.18
N ASN A 163 15.07 1.75 9.65
CA ASN A 163 13.96 2.69 9.76
C ASN A 163 13.60 2.94 11.23
N PRO A 164 13.86 4.14 11.77
CA PRO A 164 13.64 4.45 13.18
C PRO A 164 12.17 4.46 13.60
N VAL A 165 11.23 4.46 12.64
CA VAL A 165 9.78 4.43 12.94
C VAL A 165 9.22 3.00 13.00
N LEU A 166 10.07 1.99 12.81
CA LEU A 166 9.71 0.58 12.83
C LEU A 166 10.44 -0.15 13.97
N PRO A 167 9.84 -1.23 14.49
CA PRO A 167 10.53 -2.17 15.36
C PRO A 167 11.78 -2.72 14.68
N THR A 168 12.88 -2.86 15.43
CA THR A 168 14.11 -3.47 14.94
C THR A 168 14.25 -4.90 15.45
N TYR A 169 15.01 -5.71 14.71
CA TYR A 169 15.35 -7.08 15.05
C TYR A 169 16.85 -7.19 15.32
N SER A 170 17.21 -7.82 16.44
CA SER A 170 18.60 -8.04 16.84
C SER A 170 19.33 -9.08 15.99
N SER A 171 18.59 -9.96 15.31
CA SER A 171 19.15 -10.97 14.40
C SER A 171 18.18 -11.33 13.28
N TRP A 172 18.75 -11.83 12.18
CA TRP A 172 17.98 -12.37 11.06
C TRP A 172 17.09 -13.54 11.48
N ASP A 173 17.56 -14.46 12.33
CA ASP A 173 16.80 -15.66 12.70
C ASP A 173 15.52 -15.33 13.47
N LEU A 174 15.57 -14.33 14.36
CA LEU A 174 14.37 -13.84 15.06
C LEU A 174 13.37 -13.21 14.09
N PHE A 175 13.85 -12.34 13.20
CA PHE A 175 13.01 -11.75 12.16
C PHE A 175 12.40 -12.83 11.27
N PHE A 176 13.22 -13.76 10.78
CA PHE A 176 12.80 -14.79 9.84
C PHE A 176 11.75 -15.70 10.46
N LYS A 177 11.93 -16.08 11.74
CA LYS A 177 10.94 -16.85 12.49
C LYS A 177 9.59 -16.13 12.58
N ASP A 178 9.58 -14.84 12.90
CA ASP A 178 8.35 -14.04 12.95
C ASP A 178 7.74 -13.81 11.55
N PHE A 179 8.59 -13.66 10.53
CA PHE A 179 8.17 -13.45 9.14
C PHE A 179 7.47 -14.68 8.58
N ILE A 180 7.97 -15.89 8.86
CA ILE A 180 7.35 -17.12 8.36
C ILE A 180 6.17 -17.58 9.21
N SER A 181 6.09 -17.18 10.48
CA SER A 181 5.04 -17.71 11.37
C SER A 181 3.66 -17.14 11.06
N GLY A 182 3.56 -15.96 10.44
CA GLY A 182 2.25 -15.40 10.08
C GLY A 182 1.41 -14.91 11.25
N ASP A 183 1.90 -15.04 12.49
CA ASP A 183 1.13 -14.85 13.73
C ASP A 183 0.88 -13.37 14.08
N GLY A 184 0.81 -12.49 13.08
CA GLY A 184 0.62 -11.05 13.25
C GLY A 184 1.80 -10.33 13.91
N LYS A 185 2.85 -11.02 14.38
CA LYS A 185 4.04 -10.38 14.99
C LYS A 185 4.82 -9.51 14.01
N SER A 186 4.81 -9.91 12.74
CA SER A 186 5.30 -9.14 11.60
C SER A 186 4.19 -8.25 11.06
N LEU A 187 4.53 -7.03 10.66
CA LEU A 187 3.56 -6.08 10.11
C LEU A 187 3.04 -6.59 8.74
N TYR A 188 1.76 -6.33 8.45
CA TYR A 188 1.11 -6.57 7.14
C TYR A 188 1.01 -8.01 6.63
N LEU A 189 1.10 -9.03 7.49
CA LEU A 189 1.13 -10.41 7.01
C LEU A 189 -0.24 -11.09 7.08
N LYS A 190 -1.06 -10.98 6.02
CA LYS A 190 -2.08 -11.98 5.60
C LYS A 190 -2.73 -11.63 4.24
N LEU A 191 -2.01 -11.70 3.11
CA LEU A 191 -2.58 -11.28 1.81
C LEU A 191 -3.87 -12.02 1.42
N PHE A 192 -4.00 -13.30 1.81
CA PHE A 192 -5.15 -14.14 1.51
C PHE A 192 -5.52 -15.04 2.71
N PRO A 193 -6.81 -15.40 2.87
CA PRO A 193 -7.24 -16.35 3.89
C PRO A 193 -6.66 -17.76 3.60
N GLU A 194 -6.25 -18.47 4.66
CA GLU A 194 -5.61 -19.80 4.58
C GLU A 194 -6.47 -20.86 3.87
N ASN A 195 -7.78 -20.64 3.80
CA ASN A 195 -8.76 -21.63 3.35
C ASN A 195 -9.03 -21.59 1.83
N GLU A 196 -8.49 -20.64 1.08
CA GLU A 196 -8.64 -20.61 -0.39
C GLU A 196 -7.48 -21.27 -1.14
N CYS A 197 -6.30 -21.41 -0.51
CA CYS A 197 -5.12 -22.00 -1.14
C CYS A 197 -5.05 -23.54 -1.06
N ARG A 198 -5.96 -24.21 -0.33
CA ARG A 198 -6.06 -25.67 -0.31
C ARG A 198 -7.34 -26.16 -0.99
N GLY A 199 -7.21 -26.46 -2.28
CA GLY A 199 -8.05 -27.46 -2.92
C GLY A 199 -9.42 -26.99 -3.41
N SER A 200 -9.44 -26.19 -4.46
CA SER A 200 -10.34 -26.51 -5.56
C SER A 200 -9.47 -26.69 -6.79
N GLY A 201 -9.53 -27.85 -7.44
CA GLY A 201 -8.72 -28.18 -8.62
C GLY A 201 -9.10 -27.38 -9.87
N ARG A 202 -9.44 -26.10 -9.72
CA ARG A 202 -9.65 -25.16 -10.81
C ARG A 202 -8.51 -24.14 -10.77
N PRO A 203 -7.81 -23.90 -11.89
CA PRO A 203 -6.88 -22.79 -11.96
C PRO A 203 -7.63 -21.49 -11.66
N LEU A 204 -7.06 -20.66 -10.78
CA LEU A 204 -7.60 -19.36 -10.35
C LEU A 204 -7.70 -18.34 -11.50
N PHE A 205 -7.22 -18.70 -12.69
CA PHE A 205 -7.38 -17.97 -13.94
C PHE A 205 -7.82 -18.95 -15.03
N SER A 206 -9.11 -19.02 -15.31
CA SER A 206 -9.57 -19.39 -16.65
C SER A 206 -9.60 -18.09 -17.45
N MET A 207 -8.55 -17.83 -18.22
CA MET A 207 -8.69 -16.93 -19.36
C MET A 207 -9.52 -17.69 -20.41
N GLU A 208 -10.83 -17.55 -20.37
CA GLU A 208 -11.60 -17.87 -21.57
C GLU A 208 -11.22 -16.83 -22.64
N PRO A 209 -10.76 -17.26 -23.82
CA PRO A 209 -10.52 -16.31 -24.90
C PRO A 209 -11.83 -15.61 -25.24
N PRO A 210 -11.82 -14.31 -25.57
CA PRO A 210 -13.03 -13.59 -25.93
C PRO A 210 -13.70 -14.30 -27.11
N ALA A 211 -15.02 -14.52 -26.99
CA ALA A 211 -15.82 -15.12 -28.05
C ALA A 211 -15.59 -14.35 -29.36
N ALA A 212 -15.13 -15.07 -30.39
CA ALA A 212 -15.01 -14.53 -31.73
C ALA A 212 -16.38 -14.03 -32.18
N ALA A 213 -16.52 -12.71 -32.29
CA ALA A 213 -17.68 -12.11 -32.93
C ALA A 213 -17.68 -12.53 -34.40
N ALA A 214 -18.58 -13.45 -34.76
CA ALA A 214 -18.86 -13.76 -36.14
C ALA A 214 -19.50 -12.52 -36.79
N ALA A 215 -18.74 -11.85 -37.66
CA ALA A 215 -19.28 -10.82 -38.53
C ALA A 215 -20.20 -11.48 -39.57
N PRO A 216 -21.41 -10.95 -39.83
CA PRO A 216 -22.26 -11.45 -40.88
C PRO A 216 -21.75 -10.99 -42.26
N LEU A 217 -21.69 -11.92 -43.20
CA LEU A 217 -21.76 -11.64 -44.64
C LEU A 217 -23.14 -12.09 -45.13
#